data_AF-A0A4Q5U9D8-F1
#
_entry.id   AF-A0A4Q5U9D8-F1
#
_cell.length_a   1.000
_cell.length_b   1.000
_cell.length_c   1.000
_cell.angle_alpha   90.00
_cell.angle_beta   90.00
_cell.angle_gamma   90.00
#
_symmetry.space_group_name_H-M   'P 1'
#
loop_
_entity.id
_entity.type
_entity.pdbx_description
1 polymer ?
#
loop_
_entity_poly.entity_id
_entity_poly.type
_entity_poly.pdbx_seq_one_letter_code
_entity_poly.pdbx_strand_id
1 'polypeptide(L)'
;MIKRTWINSAAIVLTILVMVTACRKKDAPLPDNTVKFESTEQGISETATSITVKILLDRATSVEAPVTIQLSPSATLVYGTQFTTTPAASGGTLTVPVLAGASEATFTVSKVADALFYGDEAIAFKLISASNGVILGATNLDFKLNFAEIISTGTSITGQGGGATYGNKVFFDLSANSQLPVQRTRWDLGFFTGDDFRVIINSSTAMMARQIEKTDLNAVTAADTAGFSNEVIFNQGAPLAAALAYIDYPTGDLTRTAIAAVSATATDNKVYIVNRGTGIGSPAPARGWKKIRIIRNASGGYTLQHADIAATTFTSVDIAKDASYFFKYVSFETGAVDVEPTKAKWDLAWTYFSNTTNFGSEVPYLFQDVVLQNRNVEVAFYNTVAGTTPLTYDTFTEADIAAVTFSTSQITIGSGWRSGGGPSSAPAVNATRFYILKDGDGNYYK
;
A
#
# COMPACT_ATOMS: atom_id res chain seq x y z
N MET A 1 -53.50 -74.11 53.01
CA MET A 1 -53.50 -73.81 51.57
C MET A 1 -52.82 -72.46 51.36
N ILE A 2 -51.58 -72.49 50.86
CA ILE A 2 -50.72 -71.39 50.35
C ILE A 2 -50.81 -70.04 51.10
N LYS A 3 -49.89 -69.80 52.05
CA LYS A 3 -49.55 -68.46 52.53
C LYS A 3 -48.19 -68.04 51.96
N ARG A 4 -48.26 -67.12 50.98
CA ARG A 4 -47.15 -66.28 50.51
C ARG A 4 -46.56 -65.50 51.69
N THR A 5 -45.25 -65.56 51.85
CA THR A 5 -44.49 -64.58 52.63
C THR A 5 -43.47 -63.92 51.71
N TRP A 6 -43.55 -62.60 51.66
CA TRP A 6 -42.67 -61.69 50.97
C TRP A 6 -41.50 -61.36 51.89
N ILE A 7 -40.27 -61.40 51.38
CA ILE A 7 -39.14 -60.69 52.00
C ILE A 7 -38.42 -59.91 50.91
N ASN A 8 -38.25 -58.63 51.21
CA ASN A 8 -37.73 -57.56 50.38
C ASN A 8 -36.23 -57.71 50.11
N SER A 9 -35.82 -57.62 48.85
CA SER A 9 -34.43 -57.36 48.48
C SER A 9 -34.29 -55.90 48.05
N ALA A 10 -33.67 -55.10 48.92
CA ALA A 10 -33.30 -53.73 48.67
C ALA A 10 -32.24 -53.65 47.55
N ALA A 11 -32.56 -52.94 46.47
CA ALA A 11 -31.61 -52.63 45.40
C ALA A 11 -30.72 -51.46 45.85
N ILE A 12 -29.45 -51.75 46.16
CA ILE A 12 -28.41 -50.75 46.35
C ILE A 12 -27.94 -50.31 44.96
N VAL A 13 -28.33 -49.11 44.54
CA VAL A 13 -27.81 -48.45 43.34
C VAL A 13 -26.46 -47.84 43.70
N LEU A 14 -25.37 -48.51 43.30
CA LEU A 14 -24.02 -48.01 43.41
C LEU A 14 -23.76 -47.03 42.26
N THR A 15 -23.88 -45.72 42.51
CA THR A 15 -23.51 -44.68 41.57
C THR A 15 -21.98 -44.62 41.46
N ILE A 16 -21.42 -45.22 40.40
CA ILE A 16 -20.00 -45.10 40.05
C ILE A 16 -19.78 -43.68 39.52
N LEU A 17 -19.19 -42.83 40.36
CA LEU A 17 -18.66 -41.53 39.95
C LEU A 17 -17.35 -41.76 39.20
N VAL A 18 -17.42 -41.86 37.87
CA VAL A 18 -16.23 -41.88 37.01
C VAL A 18 -15.62 -40.48 37.03
N MET A 19 -14.58 -40.29 37.86
CA MET A 19 -13.70 -39.13 37.73
C MET A 19 -12.91 -39.26 36.43
N VAL A 20 -13.41 -38.65 35.37
CA VAL A 20 -12.64 -38.44 34.15
C VAL A 20 -11.55 -37.44 34.49
N THR A 21 -10.35 -37.93 34.76
CA THR A 21 -9.14 -37.12 34.75
C THR A 21 -8.96 -36.61 33.32
N ALA A 22 -9.46 -35.40 33.07
CA ALA A 22 -9.13 -34.67 31.86
C ALA A 22 -7.61 -34.51 31.84
N CYS A 23 -6.94 -35.34 31.04
CA CYS A 23 -5.58 -35.08 30.63
C CYS A 23 -5.61 -33.73 29.92
N ARG A 24 -5.23 -32.65 30.62
CA ARG A 24 -4.83 -31.41 29.97
C ARG A 24 -3.70 -31.83 29.03
N LYS A 25 -3.96 -31.89 27.72
CA LYS A 25 -2.88 -31.81 26.74
C LYS A 25 -2.09 -30.59 27.15
N LYS A 26 -0.87 -30.78 27.67
CA LYS A 26 0.06 -29.66 27.77
C LYS A 26 0.28 -29.23 26.33
N ASP A 27 -0.22 -28.04 26.00
CA ASP A 27 0.08 -27.44 24.72
C ASP A 27 1.61 -27.43 24.57
N ALA A 28 2.08 -27.83 23.39
CA ALA A 28 3.50 -27.80 23.10
C ALA A 28 4.01 -26.37 23.37
N PRO A 29 5.20 -26.21 23.98
CA PRO A 29 5.79 -24.90 24.15
C PRO A 29 5.81 -24.19 22.80
N LEU A 30 5.30 -22.96 22.76
CA LEU A 30 5.40 -22.18 21.55
C LEU A 30 6.90 -21.98 21.22
N PRO A 31 7.29 -21.92 19.93
CA PRO A 31 8.66 -21.62 19.54
C PRO A 31 9.18 -20.33 20.18
N ASP A 32 10.49 -20.09 20.15
CA ASP A 32 11.02 -18.81 20.60
C ASP A 32 10.42 -17.66 19.80
N ASN A 33 10.20 -16.52 20.46
CA ASN A 33 9.78 -15.29 19.80
C ASN A 33 11.01 -14.41 19.62
N THR A 34 11.57 -14.36 18.42
CA THR A 34 12.80 -13.63 18.19
C THR A 34 12.54 -12.22 17.66
N VAL A 35 13.46 -11.29 17.92
CA VAL A 35 13.45 -9.91 17.40
C VAL A 35 14.57 -9.68 16.40
N LYS A 36 14.27 -8.95 15.32
CA LYS A 36 15.22 -8.55 14.28
C LYS A 36 14.81 -7.23 13.62
N PHE A 37 15.74 -6.55 12.95
CA PHE A 37 15.40 -5.47 12.01
C PHE A 37 14.75 -6.04 10.75
N GLU A 38 13.81 -5.30 10.15
CA GLU A 38 13.18 -5.67 8.87
C GLU A 38 14.22 -5.70 7.73
N SER A 39 15.13 -4.73 7.73
CA SER A 39 16.23 -4.62 6.78
C SER A 39 17.57 -4.46 7.51
N THR A 40 18.67 -4.58 6.77
CA THR A 40 20.03 -4.36 7.28
C THR A 40 20.56 -2.96 6.98
N GLU A 41 19.92 -2.24 6.05
CA GLU A 41 20.35 -0.90 5.66
C GLU A 41 19.18 -0.06 5.13
N GLN A 42 19.22 1.25 5.39
CA GLN A 42 18.37 2.27 4.76
C GLN A 42 19.19 3.52 4.44
N GLY A 43 18.65 4.33 3.51
CA GLY A 43 19.16 5.64 3.16
C GLY A 43 18.16 6.74 3.50
N ILE A 44 18.64 7.87 4.02
CA ILE A 44 17.84 9.09 4.18
C ILE A 44 18.45 10.22 3.33
N SER A 45 17.78 10.53 2.22
CA SER A 45 18.19 11.60 1.27
C SER A 45 18.34 12.97 1.96
N GLU A 46 19.04 13.90 1.32
CA GLU A 46 19.26 15.27 1.82
C GLU A 46 17.95 15.96 2.23
N THR A 47 16.92 15.89 1.38
CA THR A 47 15.63 16.58 1.58
C THR A 47 14.69 15.91 2.58
N ALA A 48 14.94 14.64 2.93
CA ALA A 48 14.10 13.94 3.90
C ALA A 48 14.48 14.34 5.32
N THR A 49 13.50 14.75 6.14
CA THR A 49 13.73 15.21 7.52
C THR A 49 13.75 14.07 8.53
N SER A 50 13.18 12.93 8.20
CA SER A 50 13.13 11.76 9.10
C SER A 50 12.92 10.47 8.32
N ILE A 51 13.30 9.34 8.93
CA ILE A 51 13.06 8.00 8.43
C ILE A 51 12.63 7.07 9.57
N THR A 52 11.76 6.11 9.25
CA THR A 52 11.25 5.12 10.21
C THR A 52 11.91 3.78 9.97
N VAL A 53 12.47 3.21 11.04
CA VAL A 53 13.11 1.90 11.05
C VAL A 53 12.19 0.89 11.74
N LYS A 54 12.00 -0.26 11.11
CA LYS A 54 11.08 -1.30 11.57
C LYS A 54 11.79 -2.48 12.22
N ILE A 55 11.19 -2.95 13.31
CA ILE A 55 11.60 -4.11 14.09
C ILE A 55 10.48 -5.14 14.01
N LEU A 56 10.84 -6.39 13.74
CA LEU A 56 9.91 -7.50 13.57
C LEU A 56 10.11 -8.55 14.67
N LEU A 57 8.99 -9.12 15.12
CA LEU A 57 8.94 -10.31 15.95
C LEU A 57 8.35 -11.48 15.14
N ASP A 58 8.75 -12.71 15.46
CA ASP A 58 8.19 -13.91 14.81
C ASP A 58 6.70 -14.11 15.12
N ARG A 59 6.24 -13.59 16.26
CA ARG A 59 4.83 -13.55 16.64
C ARG A 59 4.50 -12.36 17.53
N ALA A 60 3.20 -12.09 17.65
CA ALA A 60 2.71 -11.10 18.60
C ALA A 60 3.11 -11.45 20.04
N THR A 61 3.55 -10.45 20.81
CA THR A 61 3.83 -10.61 22.24
C THR A 61 2.55 -10.49 23.07
N SER A 62 2.43 -11.23 24.18
CA SER A 62 1.26 -11.16 25.08
C SER A 62 1.34 -10.05 26.12
N VAL A 63 2.53 -9.48 26.32
CA VAL A 63 2.83 -8.37 27.22
C VAL A 63 3.77 -7.41 26.52
N GLU A 64 3.86 -6.16 26.96
CA GLU A 64 4.83 -5.23 26.41
C GLU A 64 6.25 -5.81 26.55
N ALA A 65 7.03 -5.83 25.48
CA ALA A 65 8.38 -6.38 25.43
C ALA A 65 9.36 -5.31 24.91
N PRO A 66 9.91 -4.45 25.79
CA PRO A 66 10.93 -3.49 25.41
C PRO A 66 12.17 -4.14 24.77
N VAL A 67 12.62 -3.55 23.67
CA VAL A 67 13.81 -3.90 22.91
C VAL A 67 14.84 -2.79 23.06
N THR A 68 16.09 -3.14 23.39
CA THR A 68 17.18 -2.16 23.53
C THR A 68 18.13 -2.25 22.35
N ILE A 69 18.46 -1.09 21.80
CA ILE A 69 19.28 -0.90 20.60
C ILE A 69 20.45 -0.01 20.97
N GLN A 70 21.67 -0.41 20.63
CA GLN A 70 22.86 0.44 20.72
C GLN A 70 22.98 1.28 19.45
N LEU A 71 23.37 2.55 19.60
CA LEU A 71 23.66 3.47 18.50
C LEU A 71 25.17 3.72 18.43
N SER A 72 25.73 3.65 17.23
CA SER A 72 27.12 3.97 16.92
C SER A 72 27.15 4.93 15.72
N PRO A 73 26.92 6.25 15.95
CA PRO A 73 27.05 7.26 14.91
C PRO A 73 28.51 7.40 14.45
N SER A 74 28.70 7.73 13.17
CA SER A 74 29.98 8.20 12.62
C SER A 74 30.48 9.44 13.38
N ALA A 75 31.79 9.70 13.33
CA ALA A 75 32.44 10.71 14.18
C ALA A 75 31.89 12.14 14.02
N THR A 76 31.31 12.46 12.86
CA THR A 76 30.72 13.76 12.54
C THR A 76 29.26 13.90 12.98
N LEU A 77 28.60 12.80 13.40
CA LEU A 77 27.22 12.79 13.84
C LEU A 77 27.09 12.80 15.36
N VAL A 78 26.58 13.91 15.89
CA VAL A 78 26.31 14.08 17.32
C VAL A 78 24.81 14.02 17.60
N TYR A 79 24.39 13.12 18.48
CA TYR A 79 23.00 13.01 18.93
C TYR A 79 22.54 14.32 19.58
N GLY A 80 21.33 14.78 19.25
CA GLY A 80 20.76 16.05 19.68
C GLY A 80 21.25 17.28 18.90
N THR A 81 22.33 17.16 18.12
CA THR A 81 22.86 18.26 17.29
C THR A 81 22.61 18.02 15.81
N GLN A 82 22.97 16.85 15.27
CA GLN A 82 22.68 16.48 13.88
C GLN A 82 21.41 15.65 13.76
N PHE A 83 21.16 14.76 14.71
CA PHE A 83 20.01 13.85 14.65
C PHE A 83 19.43 13.56 16.03
N THR A 84 18.16 13.16 16.05
CA THR A 84 17.46 12.64 17.23
C THR A 84 16.75 11.34 16.89
N THR A 85 16.24 10.66 17.92
CA THR A 85 15.37 9.49 17.74
C THR A 85 14.07 9.65 18.51
N THR A 86 13.03 8.95 18.04
CA THR A 86 11.79 8.74 18.78
C THR A 86 11.52 7.23 18.87
N PRO A 87 11.52 6.62 20.08
CA PRO A 87 11.82 7.22 21.39
C PRO A 87 13.22 7.87 21.49
N ALA A 88 13.43 8.76 22.47
CA ALA A 88 14.73 9.40 22.66
C ALA A 88 15.77 8.41 23.18
N ALA A 89 16.97 8.44 22.62
CA ALA A 89 18.10 7.66 23.08
C ALA A 89 18.74 8.33 24.30
N SER A 90 19.28 7.53 25.21
CA SER A 90 20.02 7.97 26.39
C SER A 90 21.21 7.06 26.62
N GLY A 91 22.38 7.62 26.94
CA GLY A 91 23.59 6.81 27.17
C GLY A 91 24.03 5.96 25.96
N GLY A 92 23.73 6.41 24.74
CA GLY A 92 24.07 5.68 23.50
C GLY A 92 23.15 4.50 23.19
N THR A 93 22.04 4.34 23.93
CA THR A 93 21.04 3.31 23.67
C THR A 93 19.64 3.89 23.49
N LEU A 94 18.86 3.21 22.67
CA LEU A 94 17.45 3.46 22.40
C LEU A 94 16.64 2.28 22.90
N THR A 95 15.57 2.54 23.66
CA THR A 95 14.61 1.51 24.06
C THR A 95 13.31 1.70 23.30
N VAL A 96 12.91 0.69 22.53
CA VAL A 96 11.68 0.68 21.73
C VAL A 96 10.68 -0.29 22.36
N PRO A 97 9.48 0.18 22.77
CA PRO A 97 8.45 -0.70 23.30
C PRO A 97 7.77 -1.48 22.17
N VAL A 98 7.76 -2.82 22.28
CA VAL A 98 6.86 -3.67 21.49
C VAL A 98 5.61 -3.92 22.32
N LEU A 99 4.49 -3.31 21.96
CA LEU A 99 3.26 -3.36 22.77
C LEU A 99 2.63 -4.76 22.81
N ALA A 100 1.88 -5.05 23.87
CA ALA A 100 1.08 -6.28 23.95
C ALA A 100 0.12 -6.39 22.74
N GLY A 101 0.09 -7.56 22.11
CA GLY A 101 -0.65 -7.82 20.88
C GLY A 101 0.09 -7.47 19.59
N ALA A 102 1.24 -6.78 19.65
CA ALA A 102 2.02 -6.42 18.47
C ALA A 102 3.11 -7.45 18.16
N SER A 103 3.34 -7.70 16.85
CA SER A 103 4.46 -8.49 16.32
C SER A 103 5.53 -7.60 15.67
N GLU A 104 5.44 -6.29 15.86
CA GLU A 104 6.34 -5.32 15.27
C GLU A 104 6.40 -4.06 16.14
N ALA A 105 7.50 -3.32 16.01
CA ALA A 105 7.64 -1.98 16.56
C ALA A 105 8.45 -1.12 15.59
N THR A 106 8.45 0.19 15.82
CA THR A 106 9.22 1.14 15.01
C THR A 106 9.92 2.15 15.89
N PHE A 107 10.99 2.73 15.36
CA PHE A 107 11.54 3.98 15.87
C PHE A 107 11.85 4.92 14.70
N THR A 108 11.84 6.21 14.96
CA THR A 108 12.12 7.23 13.96
C THR A 108 13.47 7.85 14.24
N VAL A 109 14.29 8.04 13.20
CA VAL A 109 15.47 8.90 13.23
C VAL A 109 15.10 10.20 12.53
N SER A 110 15.34 11.34 13.17
CA SER A 110 15.04 12.67 12.62
C SER A 110 16.31 13.49 12.50
N LYS A 111 16.46 14.21 11.39
CA LYS A 111 17.47 15.27 11.26
C LYS A 111 17.06 16.45 12.13
N VAL A 112 18.01 17.03 12.82
CA VAL A 112 17.81 18.33 13.49
C VAL A 112 17.73 19.40 12.39
N ALA A 113 16.83 20.37 12.56
CA ALA A 113 16.69 21.47 11.61
C ALA A 113 18.04 22.18 11.40
N ASP A 114 18.32 22.54 10.15
CA ASP A 114 19.56 23.22 9.72
C ASP A 114 20.87 22.42 9.94
N ALA A 115 20.79 21.15 10.35
CA ALA A 115 21.96 20.27 10.39
C ALA A 115 22.45 19.95 8.97
N LEU A 116 23.76 20.04 8.77
CA LEU A 116 24.41 19.72 7.50
C LEU A 116 24.86 18.26 7.46
N PHE A 117 24.68 17.64 6.30
CA PHE A 117 25.13 16.28 5.99
C PHE A 117 25.88 16.31 4.66
N TYR A 118 26.97 15.58 4.57
CA TYR A 118 27.83 15.51 3.39
C TYR A 118 27.68 14.20 2.61
N GLY A 119 26.88 13.27 3.11
CA GLY A 119 26.48 12.04 2.42
C GLY A 119 27.36 10.84 2.72
N ASP A 120 28.42 11.01 3.51
CA ASP A 120 29.28 9.93 4.01
C ASP A 120 28.94 9.53 5.45
N GLU A 121 28.04 10.27 6.10
CA GLU A 121 27.65 10.00 7.47
C GLU A 121 26.69 8.81 7.57
N ALA A 122 26.93 7.97 8.58
CA ALA A 122 26.05 6.85 8.90
C ALA A 122 25.90 6.64 10.41
N ILE A 123 24.84 5.95 10.80
CA ILE A 123 24.64 5.40 12.15
C ILE A 123 24.51 3.89 12.03
N ALA A 124 25.34 3.16 12.76
CA ALA A 124 25.13 1.74 12.98
C ALA A 124 24.26 1.52 14.23
N PHE A 125 23.25 0.68 14.10
CA PHE A 125 22.33 0.26 15.15
C PHE A 125 22.51 -1.23 15.41
N LYS A 126 22.52 -1.62 16.68
CA LYS A 126 22.63 -3.04 17.06
C LYS A 126 21.58 -3.42 18.10
N LEU A 127 20.80 -4.44 17.83
CA LEU A 127 19.91 -5.06 18.82
C LEU A 127 20.77 -5.75 19.89
N ILE A 128 20.69 -5.27 21.14
CA ILE A 128 21.53 -5.78 22.24
C ILE A 128 20.74 -6.58 23.27
N SER A 129 19.45 -6.31 23.43
CA SER A 129 18.58 -7.10 24.31
C SER A 129 17.11 -6.91 23.99
N ALA A 130 16.30 -7.89 24.41
CA ALA A 130 14.86 -7.80 24.49
C ALA A 130 14.40 -8.38 25.83
N SER A 131 13.17 -8.10 26.21
CA SER A 131 12.61 -8.48 27.52
C SER A 131 11.31 -9.26 27.38
N ASN A 132 10.80 -9.76 28.50
CA ASN A 132 9.48 -10.43 28.60
C ASN A 132 9.28 -11.59 27.60
N GLY A 133 10.30 -12.43 27.46
CA GLY A 133 10.23 -13.66 26.66
C GLY A 133 10.50 -13.48 25.16
N VAL A 134 10.80 -12.25 24.73
CA VAL A 134 11.40 -11.99 23.40
C VAL A 134 12.91 -12.11 23.52
N ILE A 135 13.53 -12.80 22.55
CA ILE A 135 14.98 -13.00 22.48
C ILE A 135 15.54 -12.45 21.16
N LEU A 136 16.86 -12.24 21.06
CA LEU A 136 17.46 -11.80 19.80
C LEU A 136 17.37 -12.90 18.73
N GLY A 137 17.08 -12.51 17.49
CA GLY A 137 17.13 -13.41 16.33
C GLY A 137 18.56 -13.80 15.94
N ALA A 138 18.68 -14.72 14.98
CA ALA A 138 19.98 -15.15 14.47
C ALA A 138 20.55 -14.23 13.38
N THR A 139 19.72 -13.39 12.77
CA THR A 139 20.07 -12.50 11.65
C THR A 139 19.47 -11.12 11.85
N ASN A 140 19.96 -10.14 11.07
CA ASN A 140 19.49 -8.75 11.07
C ASN A 140 19.47 -8.14 12.49
N LEU A 141 20.52 -8.44 13.27
CA LEU A 141 20.76 -7.80 14.56
C LEU A 141 21.47 -6.45 14.41
N ASP A 142 22.13 -6.23 13.29
CA ASP A 142 22.81 -4.99 12.93
C ASP A 142 22.03 -4.31 11.78
N PHE A 143 21.90 -2.99 11.87
CA PHE A 143 21.24 -2.15 10.89
C PHE A 143 22.04 -0.86 10.68
N LYS A 144 22.22 -0.45 9.42
CA LYS A 144 22.95 0.77 9.06
C LYS A 144 22.00 1.81 8.45
N LEU A 145 22.01 3.03 8.97
CA LEU A 145 21.33 4.15 8.33
C LEU A 145 22.38 5.08 7.72
N ASN A 146 22.31 5.30 6.41
CA ASN A 146 23.15 6.27 5.70
C ASN A 146 22.40 7.59 5.54
N PHE A 147 23.07 8.72 5.74
CA PHE A 147 22.54 10.06 5.45
C PHE A 147 22.74 10.43 3.97
N ALA A 148 22.46 9.47 3.10
CA ALA A 148 22.44 9.58 1.65
C ALA A 148 21.42 8.58 1.10
N GLU A 149 21.06 8.74 -0.17
CA GLU A 149 20.40 7.66 -0.93
C GLU A 149 21.34 6.47 -1.08
N ILE A 150 20.76 5.28 -1.18
CA ILE A 150 21.46 4.02 -1.34
C ILE A 150 20.94 3.30 -2.58
N ILE A 151 21.75 2.41 -3.14
CA ILE A 151 21.23 1.39 -4.05
C ILE A 151 20.91 0.19 -3.18
N SER A 152 19.63 -0.10 -2.96
CA SER A 152 19.24 -1.23 -2.11
C SER A 152 19.80 -2.55 -2.65
N THR A 153 20.67 -3.19 -1.86
CA THR A 153 21.13 -4.56 -2.10
C THR A 153 20.29 -5.60 -1.34
N GLY A 154 19.18 -5.18 -0.73
CA GLY A 154 18.31 -6.04 0.06
C GLY A 154 17.65 -7.12 -0.81
N THR A 155 17.46 -8.31 -0.26
CA THR A 155 16.94 -9.47 -1.03
C THR A 155 15.42 -9.59 -1.00
N SER A 156 14.73 -9.01 -0.02
CA SER A 156 13.26 -9.05 0.08
C SER A 156 12.70 -7.96 0.98
N ILE A 157 11.47 -7.51 0.67
CA ILE A 157 10.68 -6.59 1.50
C ILE A 157 9.25 -7.15 1.66
N THR A 158 8.69 -7.05 2.86
CA THR A 158 7.30 -7.44 3.12
C THR A 158 6.39 -6.21 3.04
N GLY A 159 5.58 -6.14 1.98
CA GLY A 159 4.66 -5.02 1.74
C GLY A 159 3.52 -4.94 2.77
N GLN A 160 3.29 -3.74 3.31
CA GLN A 160 2.25 -3.48 4.32
C GLN A 160 0.86 -3.26 3.69
N GLY A 161 0.37 -4.24 2.92
CA GLY A 161 -0.86 -4.15 2.12
C GLY A 161 -2.17 -4.02 2.91
N GLY A 162 -2.13 -4.10 4.24
CA GLY A 162 -3.32 -3.96 5.09
C GLY A 162 -4.07 -5.28 5.36
N GLY A 163 -3.36 -6.41 5.34
CA GLY A 163 -3.88 -7.72 5.72
C GLY A 163 -4.95 -8.27 4.76
N ALA A 164 -5.85 -9.10 5.30
CA ALA A 164 -6.86 -9.84 4.51
C ALA A 164 -7.87 -8.95 3.75
N THR A 165 -7.98 -7.67 4.13
CA THR A 165 -8.89 -6.71 3.47
C THR A 165 -8.18 -5.82 2.45
N TYR A 166 -6.85 -5.96 2.31
CA TYR A 166 -6.03 -5.18 1.39
C TYR A 166 -6.27 -3.67 1.55
N GLY A 167 -6.19 -3.22 2.81
CA GLY A 167 -6.58 -1.87 3.21
C GLY A 167 -5.68 -0.75 2.66
N ASN A 168 -4.47 -1.07 2.19
CA ASN A 168 -3.46 -0.07 1.85
C ASN A 168 -3.02 -0.15 0.38
N LYS A 169 -2.72 1.00 -0.21
CA LYS A 169 -1.76 1.15 -1.30
C LYS A 169 -0.39 1.37 -0.67
N VAL A 170 0.62 0.65 -1.10
CA VAL A 170 1.96 0.70 -0.50
C VAL A 170 2.93 1.20 -1.54
N PHE A 171 3.60 2.32 -1.27
CA PHE A 171 4.68 2.85 -2.10
C PHE A 171 6.02 2.32 -1.61
N PHE A 172 6.90 1.90 -2.52
CA PHE A 172 8.23 1.40 -2.21
C PHE A 172 9.26 2.32 -2.83
N ASP A 173 10.23 2.75 -2.02
CA ASP A 173 11.38 3.55 -2.44
C ASP A 173 12.63 2.67 -2.34
N LEU A 174 13.15 2.27 -3.49
CA LEU A 174 14.33 1.41 -3.61
C LEU A 174 15.61 2.18 -3.28
N SER A 175 15.62 3.49 -3.51
CA SER A 175 16.74 4.39 -3.19
C SER A 175 16.88 4.66 -1.69
N ALA A 176 15.82 4.42 -0.91
CA ALA A 176 15.83 4.55 0.54
C ALA A 176 15.71 3.20 1.28
N ASN A 177 15.42 2.12 0.54
CA ASN A 177 14.98 0.82 1.08
C ASN A 177 13.83 0.99 2.09
N SER A 178 12.79 1.72 1.69
CA SER A 178 11.67 2.08 2.55
C SER A 178 10.31 1.83 1.88
N GLN A 179 9.26 1.84 2.67
CA GLN A 179 7.89 1.75 2.17
C GLN A 179 6.96 2.71 2.92
N LEU A 180 5.96 3.24 2.21
CA LEU A 180 4.89 4.07 2.76
C LEU A 180 3.52 3.42 2.49
N PRO A 181 2.87 2.80 3.49
CA PRO A 181 1.49 2.37 3.36
C PRO A 181 0.53 3.55 3.53
N VAL A 182 -0.41 3.69 2.60
CA VAL A 182 -1.51 4.66 2.66
C VAL A 182 -2.83 3.93 2.51
N GLN A 183 -3.79 4.22 3.39
CA GLN A 183 -5.11 3.62 3.30
C GLN A 183 -5.74 3.92 1.93
N ARG A 184 -6.17 2.87 1.22
CA ARG A 184 -6.61 3.01 -0.18
C ARG A 184 -7.86 3.87 -0.36
N THR A 185 -8.62 4.11 0.70
CA THR A 185 -9.82 4.98 0.73
C THR A 185 -9.54 6.41 1.17
N ARG A 186 -8.28 6.78 1.42
CA ARG A 186 -7.89 8.11 1.94
C ARG A 186 -8.18 9.25 0.96
N TRP A 187 -8.26 8.95 -0.33
CA TRP A 187 -8.43 9.94 -1.39
C TRP A 187 -9.55 9.55 -2.35
N ASP A 188 -10.00 10.49 -3.16
CA ASP A 188 -11.01 10.29 -4.19
C ASP A 188 -10.51 10.76 -5.56
N LEU A 189 -9.86 11.92 -5.63
CA LEU A 189 -9.32 12.49 -6.88
C LEU A 189 -7.84 12.85 -6.76
N GLY A 190 -7.08 12.63 -7.81
CA GLY A 190 -5.69 13.10 -7.98
C GLY A 190 -5.60 14.14 -9.09
N PHE A 191 -4.99 15.29 -8.82
CA PHE A 191 -4.87 16.42 -9.74
C PHE A 191 -3.44 16.52 -10.26
N PHE A 192 -3.26 16.36 -11.56
CA PHE A 192 -1.95 16.32 -12.19
C PHE A 192 -1.24 17.68 -12.08
N THR A 193 0.03 17.66 -11.69
CA THR A 193 0.82 18.87 -11.41
C THR A 193 1.75 19.28 -12.55
N GLY A 194 1.89 18.45 -13.60
CA GLY A 194 2.63 18.82 -14.82
C GLY A 194 1.89 19.86 -15.67
N ASP A 195 2.32 20.04 -16.92
CA ASP A 195 1.80 21.13 -17.77
C ASP A 195 0.32 20.97 -18.13
N ASP A 196 -0.12 19.73 -18.33
CA ASP A 196 -1.51 19.40 -18.64
C ASP A 196 -2.46 19.58 -17.45
N PHE A 197 -3.76 19.63 -17.73
CA PHE A 197 -4.81 19.68 -16.72
C PHE A 197 -5.63 18.39 -16.72
N ARG A 198 -5.10 17.37 -16.05
CA ARG A 198 -5.66 16.01 -15.99
C ARG A 198 -6.00 15.63 -14.56
N VAL A 199 -7.05 14.84 -14.41
CA VAL A 199 -7.54 14.38 -13.10
C VAL A 199 -7.75 12.88 -13.16
N ILE A 200 -7.23 12.18 -12.17
CA ILE A 200 -7.43 10.74 -11.97
C ILE A 200 -8.45 10.50 -10.86
N ILE A 201 -9.18 9.40 -10.97
CA ILE A 201 -10.07 8.88 -9.93
C ILE A 201 -9.39 7.76 -9.14
N ASN A 202 -9.92 7.47 -7.95
CA ASN A 202 -9.36 6.41 -7.10
C ASN A 202 -9.63 5.00 -7.64
N SER A 203 -8.70 4.52 -8.47
CA SER A 203 -8.69 3.17 -9.00
C SER A 203 -8.58 2.09 -7.92
N SER A 204 -8.09 2.43 -6.73
CA SER A 204 -8.00 1.48 -5.61
C SER A 204 -9.34 1.23 -4.90
N THR A 205 -10.41 1.96 -5.24
CA THR A 205 -11.75 1.76 -4.65
C THR A 205 -12.79 1.31 -5.66
N ALA A 206 -12.41 0.93 -6.88
CA ALA A 206 -13.37 0.66 -7.96
C ALA A 206 -14.24 1.89 -8.28
N MET A 207 -13.67 3.08 -8.13
CA MET A 207 -14.33 4.34 -8.41
C MET A 207 -14.63 4.47 -9.90
N MET A 208 -15.74 5.11 -10.23
CA MET A 208 -16.15 5.39 -11.61
C MET A 208 -16.71 6.79 -11.74
N ALA A 209 -16.52 7.42 -12.90
CA ALA A 209 -17.03 8.74 -13.20
C ALA A 209 -17.70 8.78 -14.58
N ARG A 210 -18.83 9.48 -14.67
CA ARG A 210 -19.56 9.69 -15.92
C ARG A 210 -19.89 11.16 -16.10
N GLN A 211 -19.53 11.69 -17.27
CA GLN A 211 -19.91 13.05 -17.69
C GLN A 211 -21.42 13.14 -17.92
N ILE A 212 -22.01 14.29 -17.60
CA ILE A 212 -23.35 14.67 -18.02
C ILE A 212 -23.33 16.01 -18.78
N GLU A 213 -24.38 16.27 -19.55
CA GLU A 213 -24.52 17.51 -20.35
C GLU A 213 -24.98 18.71 -19.50
N LYS A 214 -24.29 18.94 -18.38
CA LYS A 214 -24.47 20.08 -17.49
C LYS A 214 -23.12 20.68 -17.14
N THR A 215 -23.09 21.99 -16.92
CA THR A 215 -21.88 22.75 -16.50
C THR A 215 -22.12 23.52 -15.21
N ASP A 216 -23.35 23.48 -14.69
CA ASP A 216 -23.72 24.01 -13.37
C ASP A 216 -24.02 22.85 -12.43
N LEU A 217 -23.30 22.78 -11.31
CA LEU A 217 -23.47 21.74 -10.30
C LEU A 217 -24.82 21.86 -9.56
N ASN A 218 -25.38 23.06 -9.45
CA ASN A 218 -26.69 23.30 -8.84
C ASN A 218 -27.84 22.82 -9.71
N ALA A 219 -27.64 22.74 -11.03
CA ALA A 219 -28.63 22.22 -11.96
C ALA A 219 -28.75 20.68 -11.90
N VAL A 220 -27.85 19.99 -11.19
CA VAL A 220 -27.89 18.53 -11.04
C VAL A 220 -28.82 18.10 -9.92
N THR A 221 -29.69 17.15 -10.24
CA THR A 221 -30.70 16.57 -9.36
C THR A 221 -30.60 15.05 -9.37
N ALA A 222 -31.38 14.37 -8.51
CA ALA A 222 -31.45 12.90 -8.51
C ALA A 222 -31.92 12.32 -9.86
N ALA A 223 -32.73 13.05 -10.63
CA ALA A 223 -33.21 12.60 -11.94
C ALA A 223 -32.07 12.41 -12.95
N ASP A 224 -30.96 13.13 -12.80
CA ASP A 224 -29.77 13.00 -13.65
C ASP A 224 -28.99 11.69 -13.42
N THR A 225 -29.38 10.92 -12.39
CA THR A 225 -28.76 9.63 -12.06
C THR A 225 -29.62 8.43 -12.49
N ALA A 226 -30.73 8.67 -13.18
CA ALA A 226 -31.61 7.61 -13.68
C ALA A 226 -30.82 6.61 -14.55
N GLY A 227 -30.87 5.32 -14.18
CA GLY A 227 -30.14 4.24 -14.87
C GLY A 227 -28.67 4.08 -14.48
N PHE A 228 -28.07 5.04 -13.77
CA PHE A 228 -26.62 5.02 -13.51
C PHE A 228 -26.21 3.89 -12.57
N SER A 229 -27.11 3.40 -11.71
CA SER A 229 -26.84 2.24 -10.86
C SER A 229 -26.51 0.97 -11.63
N ASN A 230 -26.95 0.87 -12.89
CA ASN A 230 -26.70 -0.27 -13.76
C ASN A 230 -25.53 -0.04 -14.74
N GLU A 231 -25.23 1.23 -15.05
CA GLU A 231 -24.23 1.61 -16.06
C GLU A 231 -22.88 2.02 -15.46
N VAL A 232 -22.90 2.74 -14.33
CA VAL A 232 -21.73 3.30 -13.64
C VAL A 232 -21.48 2.49 -12.36
N ILE A 233 -21.32 1.18 -12.57
CA ILE A 233 -21.07 0.20 -11.52
C ILE A 233 -19.90 -0.71 -11.92
N PHE A 234 -18.99 -0.91 -10.99
CA PHE A 234 -17.87 -1.83 -11.17
C PHE A 234 -18.33 -3.26 -10.85
N ASN A 235 -19.03 -3.89 -11.79
CA ASN A 235 -19.62 -5.22 -11.59
C ASN A 235 -18.62 -6.34 -11.90
N GLN A 236 -18.00 -6.93 -10.88
CA GLN A 236 -17.04 -8.02 -11.07
C GLN A 236 -17.70 -9.33 -11.54
N GLY A 237 -18.98 -9.56 -11.22
CA GLY A 237 -19.71 -10.78 -11.59
C GLY A 237 -20.27 -10.77 -13.01
N ALA A 238 -20.52 -9.58 -13.56
CA ALA A 238 -20.98 -9.38 -14.93
C ALA A 238 -20.41 -8.05 -15.49
N PRO A 239 -19.09 -7.96 -15.72
CA PRO A 239 -18.47 -6.74 -16.20
C PRO A 239 -18.86 -6.48 -17.66
N LEU A 240 -19.04 -5.19 -18.02
CA LEU A 240 -19.45 -4.76 -19.35
C LEU A 240 -18.33 -3.95 -20.01
N ALA A 241 -18.07 -4.17 -21.29
CA ALA A 241 -17.06 -3.43 -22.05
C ALA A 241 -17.35 -1.91 -22.06
N ALA A 242 -18.63 -1.52 -22.13
CA ALA A 242 -19.04 -0.12 -22.09
C ALA A 242 -18.63 0.61 -20.80
N ALA A 243 -18.42 -0.12 -19.70
CA ALA A 243 -18.01 0.46 -18.42
C ALA A 243 -16.54 0.92 -18.42
N LEU A 244 -15.73 0.54 -19.42
CA LEU A 244 -14.36 1.05 -19.60
C LEU A 244 -14.31 2.57 -19.75
N ALA A 245 -15.36 3.18 -20.31
CA ALA A 245 -15.46 4.63 -20.48
C ALA A 245 -15.57 5.40 -19.16
N TYR A 246 -15.84 4.71 -18.04
CA TYR A 246 -16.09 5.32 -16.73
C TYR A 246 -14.97 5.07 -15.73
N ILE A 247 -13.87 4.43 -16.13
CA ILE A 247 -12.66 4.24 -15.30
C ILE A 247 -11.48 4.98 -15.92
N ASP A 248 -10.44 5.21 -15.13
CA ASP A 248 -9.14 5.54 -15.70
C ASP A 248 -8.49 4.27 -16.25
N TYR A 249 -7.96 4.34 -17.46
CA TYR A 249 -7.37 3.17 -18.08
C TYR A 249 -6.07 2.76 -17.34
N PRO A 250 -5.87 1.45 -17.05
CA PRO A 250 -4.80 0.95 -16.18
C PRO A 250 -3.36 1.32 -16.51
N THR A 251 -3.04 1.65 -17.77
CA THR A 251 -1.66 1.91 -18.22
C THR A 251 -1.06 3.17 -17.64
N GLY A 252 -1.86 4.03 -17.01
CA GLY A 252 -1.43 5.33 -16.52
C GLY A 252 -1.40 6.41 -17.62
N ASP A 253 -1.88 6.11 -18.82
CA ASP A 253 -2.04 7.09 -19.89
C ASP A 253 -3.10 8.14 -19.50
N LEU A 254 -2.65 9.36 -19.26
CA LEU A 254 -3.52 10.47 -18.82
C LEU A 254 -4.47 10.96 -19.92
N THR A 255 -4.32 10.50 -21.15
CA THR A 255 -5.30 10.75 -22.21
C THR A 255 -6.52 9.83 -22.13
N ARG A 256 -6.43 8.74 -21.34
CA ARG A 256 -7.45 7.70 -21.18
C ARG A 256 -8.04 7.69 -19.76
N THR A 257 -8.32 8.87 -19.22
CA THR A 257 -8.99 9.05 -17.93
C THR A 257 -10.52 9.15 -18.10
N ALA A 258 -11.28 8.76 -17.08
CA ALA A 258 -12.75 8.88 -17.07
C ALA A 258 -13.21 10.35 -17.09
N ILE A 259 -12.40 11.22 -16.49
CA ILE A 259 -12.60 12.67 -16.50
C ILE A 259 -11.77 13.23 -17.65
N ALA A 260 -12.39 14.00 -18.54
CA ALA A 260 -11.70 14.63 -19.66
C ALA A 260 -10.69 15.68 -19.17
N ALA A 261 -9.77 16.10 -20.05
CA ALA A 261 -8.89 17.22 -19.76
C ALA A 261 -9.70 18.46 -19.36
N VAL A 262 -9.33 19.11 -18.26
CA VAL A 262 -10.03 20.30 -17.78
C VAL A 262 -9.74 21.43 -18.75
N SER A 263 -10.77 21.99 -19.38
CA SER A 263 -10.66 23.10 -20.34
C SER A 263 -10.19 24.38 -19.66
N ALA A 264 -9.41 25.19 -20.38
CA ALA A 264 -9.08 26.55 -19.98
C ALA A 264 -10.32 27.46 -19.94
N THR A 265 -11.33 27.15 -20.76
CA THR A 265 -12.62 27.83 -20.74
C THR A 265 -13.50 27.21 -19.66
N ALA A 266 -13.78 27.96 -18.59
CA ALA A 266 -14.54 27.45 -17.45
C ALA A 266 -15.90 26.86 -17.85
N THR A 267 -16.62 27.48 -18.79
CA THR A 267 -17.95 27.05 -19.25
C THR A 267 -17.94 25.73 -20.02
N ASP A 268 -16.79 25.30 -20.53
CA ASP A 268 -16.68 24.03 -21.26
C ASP A 268 -16.50 22.84 -20.31
N ASN A 269 -16.17 23.11 -19.04
CA ASN A 269 -15.98 22.08 -18.02
C ASN A 269 -17.33 21.55 -17.53
N LYS A 270 -17.62 20.31 -17.95
CA LYS A 270 -18.84 19.56 -17.64
C LYS A 270 -18.85 19.04 -16.21
N VAL A 271 -20.05 18.75 -15.72
CA VAL A 271 -20.29 18.07 -14.47
C VAL A 271 -20.14 16.56 -14.68
N TYR A 272 -19.56 15.89 -13.67
CA TYR A 272 -19.48 14.44 -13.60
C TYR A 272 -20.29 13.91 -12.41
N ILE A 273 -20.96 12.80 -12.62
CA ILE A 273 -21.53 11.97 -11.57
C ILE A 273 -20.53 10.86 -11.26
N VAL A 274 -20.23 10.71 -9.98
CA VAL A 274 -19.13 9.87 -9.50
C VAL A 274 -19.68 8.83 -8.54
N ASN A 275 -19.47 7.56 -8.87
CA ASN A 275 -19.62 6.45 -7.95
C ASN A 275 -18.28 6.26 -7.23
N ARG A 276 -18.21 6.52 -5.92
CA ARG A 276 -16.97 6.44 -5.13
C ARG A 276 -16.48 5.00 -4.91
N GLY A 277 -17.24 4.01 -5.38
CA GLY A 277 -16.92 2.60 -5.28
C GLY A 277 -17.05 2.08 -3.84
N THR A 278 -16.13 1.22 -3.41
CA THR A 278 -16.23 0.48 -2.15
C THR A 278 -15.10 0.79 -1.16
N GLY A 279 -15.42 0.70 0.12
CA GLY A 279 -14.51 0.88 1.23
C GLY A 279 -13.68 -0.37 1.53
N ILE A 280 -13.10 -0.40 2.72
CA ILE A 280 -12.32 -1.53 3.23
C ILE A 280 -13.21 -2.34 4.16
N GLY A 281 -13.30 -3.65 3.94
CA GLY A 281 -14.10 -4.55 4.76
C GLY A 281 -14.53 -5.81 4.01
N SER A 282 -15.19 -6.70 4.74
CA SER A 282 -15.82 -7.91 4.21
C SER A 282 -17.19 -8.09 4.89
N PRO A 283 -18.32 -7.74 4.23
CA PRO A 283 -18.41 -7.13 2.90
C PRO A 283 -17.86 -5.69 2.88
N ALA A 284 -17.33 -5.26 1.73
CA ALA A 284 -16.84 -3.90 1.55
C ALA A 284 -18.03 -2.91 1.44
N PRO A 285 -18.08 -1.84 2.25
CA PRO A 285 -19.20 -0.91 2.25
C PRO A 285 -19.19 -0.01 1.00
N ALA A 286 -20.36 0.41 0.51
CA ALA A 286 -20.43 1.43 -0.54
C ALA A 286 -20.01 2.80 0.00
N ARG A 287 -19.30 3.59 -0.81
CA ARG A 287 -18.79 4.94 -0.44
C ARG A 287 -19.69 6.09 -0.90
N GLY A 288 -20.81 5.76 -1.54
CA GLY A 288 -21.82 6.72 -2.01
C GLY A 288 -21.47 7.40 -3.33
N TRP A 289 -22.33 8.35 -3.72
CA TRP A 289 -22.26 9.06 -4.99
C TRP A 289 -22.05 10.55 -4.79
N LYS A 290 -21.30 11.19 -5.69
CA LYS A 290 -21.06 12.63 -5.69
C LYS A 290 -21.34 13.23 -7.07
N LYS A 291 -21.68 14.50 -7.09
CA LYS A 291 -21.59 15.35 -8.29
C LYS A 291 -20.36 16.23 -8.16
N ILE A 292 -19.56 16.33 -9.22
CA ILE A 292 -18.35 17.15 -9.24
C ILE A 292 -18.27 18.02 -10.49
N ARG A 293 -17.62 19.17 -10.37
CA ARG A 293 -17.14 19.98 -11.49
C ARG A 293 -15.74 20.47 -11.18
N ILE A 294 -14.88 20.47 -12.18
CA ILE A 294 -13.48 20.87 -12.03
C ILE A 294 -13.20 21.97 -13.03
N ILE A 295 -12.59 23.05 -12.57
CA ILE A 295 -12.20 24.20 -13.40
C ILE A 295 -10.74 24.54 -13.14
N ARG A 296 -10.07 25.14 -14.12
CA ARG A 296 -8.75 25.75 -13.89
C ARG A 296 -8.94 27.05 -13.10
N ASN A 297 -8.10 27.29 -12.10
CA ASN A 297 -8.17 28.49 -11.29
C ASN A 297 -7.15 29.54 -11.76
N ALA A 298 -7.32 30.79 -11.31
CA ALA A 298 -6.46 31.91 -11.71
C ALA A 298 -5.01 31.77 -11.21
N SER A 299 -4.77 30.93 -10.20
CA SER A 299 -3.44 30.65 -9.64
C SER A 299 -2.67 29.56 -10.41
N GLY A 300 -3.18 29.11 -11.57
CA GLY A 300 -2.55 28.08 -12.39
C GLY A 300 -2.82 26.63 -11.95
N GLY A 301 -3.69 26.44 -10.97
CA GLY A 301 -4.12 25.14 -10.45
C GLY A 301 -5.57 24.81 -10.82
N TYR A 302 -6.23 24.07 -9.92
CA TYR A 302 -7.62 23.62 -10.10
C TYR A 302 -8.52 24.16 -8.99
N THR A 303 -9.79 24.33 -9.29
CA THR A 303 -10.86 24.40 -8.28
C THR A 303 -11.78 23.20 -8.51
N LEU A 304 -11.91 22.36 -7.48
CA LEU A 304 -12.88 21.28 -7.40
C LEU A 304 -14.14 21.80 -6.72
N GLN A 305 -15.28 21.70 -7.40
CA GLN A 305 -16.60 21.85 -6.81
C GLN A 305 -17.22 20.46 -6.63
N HIS A 306 -17.71 20.14 -5.43
CA HIS A 306 -18.31 18.83 -5.17
C HIS A 306 -19.46 18.88 -4.17
N ALA A 307 -20.41 17.98 -4.33
CA ALA A 307 -21.54 17.82 -3.42
C ALA A 307 -22.14 16.41 -3.49
N ASP A 308 -22.97 16.06 -2.50
CA ASP A 308 -23.88 14.92 -2.65
C ASP A 308 -24.89 15.19 -3.77
N ILE A 309 -25.39 14.13 -4.40
CA ILE A 309 -26.28 14.24 -5.58
C ILE A 309 -27.49 15.15 -5.31
N ALA A 310 -28.14 14.97 -4.15
CA ALA A 310 -29.34 15.71 -3.76
C ALA A 310 -29.06 17.06 -3.07
N ALA A 311 -27.79 17.42 -2.84
CA ALA A 311 -27.45 18.67 -2.18
C ALA A 311 -27.72 19.88 -3.09
N THR A 312 -28.25 20.94 -2.49
CA THR A 312 -28.57 22.23 -3.14
C THR A 312 -27.43 23.25 -3.07
N THR A 313 -26.37 22.92 -2.34
CA THR A 313 -25.13 23.69 -2.23
C THR A 313 -23.94 22.75 -2.42
N PHE A 314 -22.77 23.32 -2.66
CA PHE A 314 -21.54 22.55 -2.87
C PHE A 314 -20.34 23.17 -2.17
N THR A 315 -19.36 22.32 -1.89
CA THR A 315 -18.06 22.72 -1.36
C THR A 315 -17.10 22.97 -2.51
N SER A 316 -16.22 23.96 -2.35
CA SER A 316 -15.12 24.21 -3.28
C SER A 316 -13.78 23.98 -2.59
N VAL A 317 -12.84 23.38 -3.30
CA VAL A 317 -11.46 23.15 -2.86
C VAL A 317 -10.53 23.66 -3.95
N ASP A 318 -9.63 24.57 -3.59
CA ASP A 318 -8.56 25.01 -4.49
C ASP A 318 -7.33 24.09 -4.32
N ILE A 319 -6.79 23.66 -5.45
CA ILE A 319 -5.65 22.74 -5.52
C ILE A 319 -4.53 23.41 -6.30
N ALA A 320 -3.46 23.77 -5.61
CA ALA A 320 -2.24 24.27 -6.23
C ALA A 320 -1.46 23.12 -6.89
N LYS A 321 -0.78 23.41 -8.00
CA LYS A 321 0.20 22.49 -8.59
C LYS A 321 1.51 22.55 -7.79
N ASP A 322 2.20 21.42 -7.69
CA ASP A 322 3.51 21.30 -7.05
C ASP A 322 4.38 20.37 -7.90
N ALA A 323 5.48 20.91 -8.43
CA ALA A 323 6.37 20.21 -9.34
C ALA A 323 7.15 19.04 -8.69
N SER A 324 7.14 18.96 -7.35
CA SER A 324 7.77 17.88 -6.58
C SER A 324 6.95 16.59 -6.60
N TYR A 325 5.67 16.67 -6.95
CA TYR A 325 4.74 15.54 -7.04
C TYR A 325 4.28 15.33 -8.47
N PHE A 326 3.73 14.16 -8.80
CA PHE A 326 2.95 13.99 -10.03
C PHE A 326 1.49 14.41 -9.83
N PHE A 327 0.94 14.23 -8.63
CA PHE A 327 -0.43 14.57 -8.29
C PHE A 327 -0.53 15.19 -6.90
N LYS A 328 -1.47 16.12 -6.74
CA LYS A 328 -2.03 16.48 -5.43
C LYS A 328 -3.38 15.80 -5.25
N TYR A 329 -3.69 15.32 -4.05
CA TYR A 329 -4.86 14.49 -3.82
C TYR A 329 -5.91 15.19 -2.97
N VAL A 330 -7.17 14.88 -3.25
CA VAL A 330 -8.32 15.35 -2.48
C VAL A 330 -9.21 14.17 -2.08
N SER A 331 -9.68 14.21 -0.84
CA SER A 331 -10.80 13.45 -0.31
C SER A 331 -12.05 14.34 -0.31
N PHE A 332 -13.20 13.81 -0.72
CA PHE A 332 -14.47 14.54 -0.58
C PHE A 332 -14.91 14.73 0.87
N GLU A 333 -14.28 14.03 1.82
CA GLU A 333 -14.59 14.06 3.25
C GLU A 333 -13.65 15.01 4.02
N THR A 334 -12.38 15.06 3.63
CA THR A 334 -11.33 15.74 4.41
C THR A 334 -10.56 16.82 3.63
N GLY A 335 -10.87 17.04 2.35
CA GLY A 335 -10.17 18.02 1.52
C GLY A 335 -8.81 17.50 1.05
N ALA A 336 -7.80 18.36 1.03
CA ALA A 336 -6.45 17.99 0.58
C ALA A 336 -5.82 16.93 1.50
N VAL A 337 -5.21 15.90 0.91
CA VAL A 337 -4.58 14.79 1.63
C VAL A 337 -3.27 14.36 0.97
N ASP A 338 -2.34 13.86 1.78
CA ASP A 338 -1.12 13.22 1.28
C ASP A 338 -1.37 11.75 0.96
N VAL A 339 -0.87 11.31 -0.20
CA VAL A 339 -1.04 9.95 -0.74
C VAL A 339 0.25 9.45 -1.37
N GLU A 340 0.63 9.95 -2.55
CA GLU A 340 1.90 9.59 -3.17
C GLU A 340 3.03 10.41 -2.54
N PRO A 341 4.20 9.80 -2.26
CA PRO A 341 5.41 10.55 -1.97
C PRO A 341 5.77 11.50 -3.12
N THR A 342 6.78 12.35 -2.89
CA THR A 342 7.37 13.13 -3.98
C THR A 342 7.84 12.19 -5.09
N LYS A 343 7.84 12.68 -6.34
CA LYS A 343 8.00 11.84 -7.54
C LYS A 343 9.30 11.04 -7.58
N ALA A 344 10.33 11.46 -6.84
CA ALA A 344 11.63 10.79 -6.74
C ALA A 344 11.77 9.89 -5.49
N LYS A 345 10.71 9.70 -4.69
CA LYS A 345 10.74 8.99 -3.41
C LYS A 345 9.83 7.76 -3.39
N TRP A 346 9.65 7.15 -4.55
CA TRP A 346 9.07 5.84 -4.74
C TRP A 346 9.27 5.37 -6.17
N ASP A 347 9.37 4.06 -6.36
CA ASP A 347 9.59 3.42 -7.65
C ASP A 347 8.43 2.50 -8.03
N LEU A 348 7.91 1.79 -7.03
CA LEU A 348 6.81 0.85 -7.18
C LEU A 348 5.69 1.18 -6.20
N ALA A 349 4.47 0.81 -6.57
CA ALA A 349 3.35 0.75 -5.66
C ALA A 349 2.61 -0.59 -5.76
N TRP A 350 2.37 -1.24 -4.63
CA TRP A 350 1.43 -2.37 -4.57
C TRP A 350 0.04 -1.86 -4.20
N THR A 351 -1.00 -2.28 -4.90
CA THR A 351 -2.36 -1.80 -4.65
C THR A 351 -3.45 -2.75 -5.09
N TYR A 352 -4.55 -2.73 -4.33
CA TYR A 352 -5.88 -3.07 -4.85
C TYR A 352 -6.23 -2.11 -6.00
N PHE A 353 -6.73 -2.57 -7.14
CA PHE A 353 -6.72 -1.76 -8.36
C PHE A 353 -7.77 -2.15 -9.41
N SER A 354 -8.46 -1.15 -9.93
CA SER A 354 -9.28 -1.23 -11.14
C SER A 354 -8.41 -1.44 -12.37
N ASN A 355 -8.29 -2.69 -12.80
CA ASN A 355 -7.57 -3.11 -14.00
C ASN A 355 -8.55 -3.43 -15.14
N THR A 356 -8.05 -4.06 -16.22
CA THR A 356 -8.86 -4.72 -17.24
C THR A 356 -8.58 -6.22 -17.31
N THR A 357 -9.53 -6.96 -17.86
CA THR A 357 -9.35 -8.36 -18.26
C THR A 357 -10.09 -8.61 -19.57
N ASN A 358 -9.77 -9.69 -20.27
CA ASN A 358 -10.43 -10.06 -21.52
C ASN A 358 -11.29 -11.33 -21.32
N PHE A 359 -12.62 -11.17 -21.43
CA PHE A 359 -13.59 -12.27 -21.44
C PHE A 359 -14.29 -12.40 -22.81
N GLY A 360 -13.51 -12.31 -23.89
CA GLY A 360 -14.00 -12.19 -25.27
C GLY A 360 -14.15 -10.72 -25.73
N SER A 361 -14.19 -9.80 -24.77
CA SER A 361 -13.97 -8.36 -24.94
C SER A 361 -13.21 -7.84 -23.72
N GLU A 362 -12.48 -6.74 -23.87
CA GLU A 362 -11.84 -6.07 -22.73
C GLU A 362 -12.92 -5.44 -21.85
N VAL A 363 -12.83 -5.67 -20.54
CA VAL A 363 -13.78 -5.17 -19.55
C VAL A 363 -13.05 -4.72 -18.28
N PRO A 364 -13.61 -3.77 -17.49
CA PRO A 364 -13.06 -3.44 -16.18
C PRO A 364 -13.05 -4.67 -15.26
N TYR A 365 -11.94 -4.90 -14.57
CA TYR A 365 -11.84 -5.99 -13.61
C TYR A 365 -10.95 -5.61 -12.43
N LEU A 366 -11.37 -6.02 -11.24
CA LEU A 366 -10.76 -5.58 -9.99
C LEU A 366 -9.74 -6.62 -9.53
N PHE A 367 -8.52 -6.17 -9.28
CA PHE A 367 -7.41 -6.98 -8.79
C PHE A 367 -7.06 -6.54 -7.38
N GLN A 368 -6.66 -7.48 -6.53
CA GLN A 368 -6.34 -7.18 -5.13
C GLN A 368 -4.88 -6.72 -4.95
N ASP A 369 -4.04 -6.98 -5.96
CA ASP A 369 -2.60 -7.11 -5.81
C ASP A 369 -1.84 -6.75 -7.10
N VAL A 370 -2.07 -5.54 -7.61
CA VAL A 370 -1.37 -5.01 -8.78
C VAL A 370 -0.12 -4.27 -8.33
N VAL A 371 1.00 -4.50 -9.03
CA VAL A 371 2.23 -3.71 -8.88
C VAL A 371 2.26 -2.65 -9.97
N LEU A 372 2.24 -1.40 -9.55
CA LEU A 372 2.39 -0.23 -10.40
C LEU A 372 3.84 0.25 -10.36
N GLN A 373 4.38 0.64 -11.50
CA GLN A 373 5.61 1.45 -11.54
C GLN A 373 5.26 2.95 -11.50
N ASN A 374 6.15 3.75 -10.90
CA ASN A 374 6.06 5.20 -10.93
C ASN A 374 6.22 5.72 -12.37
N ARG A 375 5.77 6.94 -12.64
CA ARG A 375 5.78 7.55 -13.98
C ARG A 375 7.17 7.92 -14.50
N ASN A 376 8.15 8.03 -13.60
CA ASN A 376 9.58 8.18 -13.92
C ASN A 376 10.34 6.85 -13.87
N VAL A 377 9.66 5.72 -13.67
CA VAL A 377 10.27 4.39 -13.68
C VAL A 377 9.91 3.70 -14.98
N GLU A 378 10.91 3.09 -15.59
CA GLU A 378 10.75 2.21 -16.73
C GLU A 378 10.99 0.77 -16.29
N VAL A 379 10.21 -0.17 -16.84
CA VAL A 379 10.36 -1.59 -16.51
C VAL A 379 10.47 -2.41 -17.77
N ALA A 380 11.41 -3.34 -17.78
CA ALA A 380 11.50 -4.41 -18.75
C ALA A 380 11.06 -5.73 -18.13
N PHE A 381 10.41 -6.58 -18.92
CA PHE A 381 10.05 -7.94 -18.57
C PHE A 381 11.05 -8.91 -19.18
N TYR A 382 11.54 -9.87 -18.38
CA TYR A 382 12.39 -10.96 -18.85
C TYR A 382 11.73 -12.30 -18.58
N ASN A 383 11.63 -13.16 -19.61
CA ASN A 383 11.10 -14.51 -19.52
C ASN A 383 12.25 -15.52 -19.51
N THR A 384 12.42 -16.24 -18.40
CA THR A 384 13.53 -17.18 -18.19
C THR A 384 13.41 -18.49 -18.96
N VAL A 385 12.34 -18.67 -19.74
CA VAL A 385 12.16 -19.83 -20.62
C VAL A 385 12.04 -19.45 -22.10
N ALA A 386 12.27 -18.19 -22.45
CA ALA A 386 12.24 -17.70 -23.82
C ALA A 386 13.66 -17.50 -24.39
N GLY A 387 13.82 -17.74 -25.70
CA GLY A 387 15.10 -17.55 -26.41
C GLY A 387 15.93 -18.83 -26.52
N THR A 388 17.07 -18.74 -27.23
CA THR A 388 17.98 -19.86 -27.50
C THR A 388 18.93 -20.17 -26.35
N THR A 389 19.18 -19.19 -25.47
CA THR A 389 20.04 -19.33 -24.28
C THR A 389 19.45 -18.47 -23.17
N PRO A 390 18.35 -18.92 -22.53
CA PRO A 390 17.68 -18.12 -21.51
C PRO A 390 18.56 -17.95 -20.28
N LEU A 391 18.56 -16.73 -19.72
CA LEU A 391 19.22 -16.41 -18.46
C LEU A 391 18.26 -16.63 -17.29
N THR A 392 18.84 -16.99 -16.16
CA THR A 392 18.16 -16.99 -14.85
C THR A 392 18.30 -15.62 -14.19
N TYR A 393 17.55 -15.40 -13.10
CA TYR A 393 17.70 -14.19 -12.28
C TYR A 393 19.17 -13.98 -11.85
N ASP A 394 19.85 -15.04 -11.43
CA ASP A 394 21.23 -14.98 -10.93
C ASP A 394 22.28 -14.79 -12.04
N THR A 395 22.00 -15.28 -13.26
CA THR A 395 22.94 -15.22 -14.39
C THR A 395 22.76 -13.99 -15.27
N PHE A 396 21.64 -13.25 -15.13
CA PHE A 396 21.44 -11.97 -15.81
C PHE A 396 22.33 -10.89 -15.20
N THR A 397 23.13 -10.22 -16.02
CA THR A 397 24.10 -9.21 -15.63
C THR A 397 23.76 -7.83 -16.22
N GLU A 398 24.53 -6.81 -15.84
CA GLU A 398 24.38 -5.45 -16.38
C GLU A 398 24.55 -5.41 -17.91
N ALA A 399 25.44 -6.25 -18.47
CA ALA A 399 25.67 -6.31 -19.91
C ALA A 399 24.41 -6.75 -20.70
N ASP A 400 23.51 -7.49 -20.06
CA ASP A 400 22.29 -8.02 -20.68
C ASP A 400 21.16 -6.99 -20.76
N ILE A 401 21.28 -5.86 -20.03
CA ILE A 401 20.28 -4.78 -20.03
C ILE A 401 20.06 -4.21 -21.44
N ALA A 402 21.11 -4.15 -22.26
CA ALA A 402 21.02 -3.68 -23.63
C ALA A 402 20.13 -4.56 -24.54
N ALA A 403 19.82 -5.78 -24.11
CA ALA A 403 18.99 -6.74 -24.85
C ALA A 403 17.51 -6.74 -24.43
N VAL A 404 17.11 -5.97 -23.40
CA VAL A 404 15.72 -5.88 -22.96
C VAL A 404 15.06 -4.58 -23.39
N THR A 405 13.74 -4.61 -23.57
CA THR A 405 12.94 -3.44 -23.93
C THR A 405 12.21 -2.90 -22.72
N PHE A 406 12.47 -1.63 -22.39
CA PHE A 406 11.83 -0.93 -21.29
C PHE A 406 10.47 -0.35 -21.72
N SER A 407 9.51 -0.37 -20.80
CA SER A 407 8.18 0.19 -20.94
C SER A 407 7.89 1.20 -19.83
N THR A 408 7.19 2.26 -20.19
CA THR A 408 6.67 3.30 -19.28
C THR A 408 5.23 3.04 -18.83
N SER A 409 4.60 1.95 -19.28
CA SER A 409 3.25 1.58 -18.85
C SER A 409 3.25 1.30 -17.35
N GLN A 410 2.35 1.92 -16.59
CA GLN A 410 2.32 1.73 -15.14
C GLN A 410 2.04 0.28 -14.72
N ILE A 411 1.52 -0.55 -15.63
CA ILE A 411 1.17 -1.96 -15.38
C ILE A 411 2.10 -2.95 -16.10
N THR A 412 3.33 -2.58 -16.44
CA THR A 412 4.29 -3.52 -17.06
C THR A 412 4.54 -4.72 -16.14
N ILE A 413 4.72 -4.49 -14.83
CA ILE A 413 4.68 -5.57 -13.83
C ILE A 413 3.22 -5.98 -13.62
N GLY A 414 2.37 -5.02 -13.26
CA GLY A 414 0.92 -5.20 -13.17
C GLY A 414 0.54 -6.39 -12.30
N SER A 415 -0.31 -7.27 -12.85
CA SER A 415 -0.63 -8.58 -12.26
C SER A 415 0.21 -9.73 -12.83
N GLY A 416 1.14 -9.45 -13.75
CA GLY A 416 1.88 -10.44 -14.53
C GLY A 416 2.87 -11.27 -13.70
N TRP A 417 3.22 -10.82 -12.49
CA TRP A 417 4.09 -11.53 -11.55
C TRP A 417 3.46 -12.82 -10.99
N ARG A 418 2.15 -13.02 -11.16
CA ARG A 418 1.43 -14.23 -10.74
C ARG A 418 0.41 -14.70 -11.77
N SER A 419 0.05 -15.97 -11.70
CA SER A 419 -1.21 -16.46 -12.28
C SER A 419 -2.36 -16.24 -11.29
N GLY A 420 -3.54 -15.88 -11.80
CA GLY A 420 -4.76 -15.90 -10.99
C GLY A 420 -5.11 -17.30 -10.51
N GLY A 421 -5.97 -17.39 -9.49
CA GLY A 421 -6.62 -18.62 -9.09
C GLY A 421 -7.97 -18.80 -9.78
N GLY A 422 -8.47 -20.03 -9.81
CA GLY A 422 -9.82 -20.37 -10.26
C GLY A 422 -10.52 -21.27 -9.24
N PRO A 423 -11.75 -21.74 -9.54
CA PRO A 423 -12.49 -22.64 -8.64
C PRO A 423 -11.73 -23.92 -8.27
N SER A 424 -10.77 -24.33 -9.10
CA SER A 424 -9.98 -25.56 -8.95
C SER A 424 -8.48 -25.33 -8.79
N SER A 425 -8.00 -24.09 -8.72
CA SER A 425 -6.57 -23.78 -8.61
C SER A 425 -6.30 -22.56 -7.73
N ALA A 426 -5.31 -22.68 -6.85
CA ALA A 426 -4.81 -21.53 -6.10
C ALA A 426 -4.03 -20.57 -7.04
N PRO A 427 -4.00 -19.27 -6.74
CA PRO A 427 -3.06 -18.36 -7.39
C PRO A 427 -1.62 -18.81 -7.11
N ALA A 428 -0.72 -18.54 -8.04
CA ALA A 428 0.69 -18.94 -7.93
C ALA A 428 1.61 -17.85 -8.48
N VAL A 429 2.75 -17.64 -7.82
CA VAL A 429 3.82 -16.77 -8.33
C VAL A 429 4.36 -17.35 -9.62
N ASN A 430 4.60 -16.49 -10.60
CA ASN A 430 5.20 -16.91 -11.85
C ASN A 430 6.73 -17.01 -11.71
N ALA A 431 7.24 -18.23 -11.59
CA ALA A 431 8.67 -18.48 -11.41
C ALA A 431 9.51 -18.40 -12.70
N THR A 432 8.89 -18.19 -13.87
CA THR A 432 9.60 -18.15 -15.16
C THR A 432 9.83 -16.73 -15.67
N ARG A 433 9.84 -15.73 -14.77
CA ARG A 433 10.05 -14.33 -15.13
C ARG A 433 10.66 -13.54 -14.00
N PHE A 434 11.34 -12.47 -14.37
CA PHE A 434 11.69 -11.37 -13.48
C PHE A 434 11.58 -10.05 -14.25
N TYR A 435 11.75 -8.94 -13.55
CA TYR A 435 11.61 -7.61 -14.11
C TYR A 435 12.93 -6.87 -13.95
N ILE A 436 13.23 -5.95 -14.84
CA ILE A 436 14.36 -5.03 -14.69
C ILE A 436 13.75 -3.65 -14.59
N LEU A 437 14.05 -2.95 -13.50
CA LEU A 437 13.55 -1.61 -13.25
C LEU A 437 14.67 -0.63 -13.50
N LYS A 438 14.36 0.48 -14.15
CA LYS A 438 15.20 1.65 -14.25
C LYS A 438 14.49 2.79 -13.52
N ASP A 439 15.08 3.26 -12.43
CA ASP A 439 14.49 4.34 -11.64
C ASP A 439 14.67 5.73 -12.29
N GLY A 440 14.10 6.75 -11.65
CA GLY A 440 14.16 8.13 -12.13
C GLY A 440 15.56 8.74 -12.12
N ASP A 441 16.50 8.16 -11.36
CA ASP A 441 17.88 8.61 -11.24
C ASP A 441 18.83 7.80 -12.15
N GLY A 442 18.31 6.78 -12.83
CA GLY A 442 19.04 5.94 -13.78
C GLY A 442 19.69 4.71 -13.18
N ASN A 443 19.38 4.35 -11.92
CA ASN A 443 19.81 3.08 -11.34
C ASN A 443 18.97 1.92 -11.86
N TYR A 444 19.57 0.74 -11.88
CA TYR A 444 18.94 -0.49 -12.33
C TYR A 444 18.75 -1.49 -11.18
N TYR A 445 17.56 -2.10 -11.12
CA TYR A 445 17.20 -3.14 -10.16
C TYR A 445 16.63 -4.36 -10.88
N LYS A 446 16.71 -5.53 -10.25
CA LYS A 446 16.11 -6.78 -10.75
C LYS A 446 15.10 -7.36 -9.77
#